data_AF-A0A661XLB4-F1
#
_entry.id   AF-A0A661XLB4-F1
#
_cell.length_a   1.000
_cell.length_b   1.000
_cell.length_c   1.000
_cell.angle_alpha   90.00
_cell.angle_beta   90.00
_cell.angle_gamma   90.00
#
_symmetry.space_group_name_H-M   'P 1'
#
loop_
_entity.id
_entity.type
_entity.pdbx_description
1 polymer ?
#
loop_
_entity_poly.entity_id
_entity_poly.type
_entity_poly.pdbx_seq_one_letter_code
_entity_poly.pdbx_strand_id
1 'polypeptide(L)' 'MMPSFTLNQCLRMLYGETSPEESFMLREVIENNEKLNGEYTQMKKTLLSLRKTRLRPSQSSVENILKYSRDNALKFSL' A
#
# COMPACT_ATOMS: atom_id res chain seq x y z
N MET A 1 -10.85 -28.60 4.01
CA MET A 1 -9.54 -28.31 4.63
C MET A 1 -9.39 -26.80 4.63
N MET A 2 -9.37 -26.14 5.78
CA MET A 2 -9.19 -24.68 5.81
C MET A 2 -7.76 -24.37 5.35
N PRO A 3 -7.55 -23.53 4.32
CA PRO A 3 -6.21 -23.11 3.96
C PRO A 3 -5.59 -22.47 5.20
N SER A 4 -4.42 -22.96 5.63
CA SER A 4 -3.68 -22.32 6.71
C SER A 4 -3.29 -20.94 6.22
N PHE A 5 -4.02 -19.92 6.64
CA PHE A 5 -3.71 -18.55 6.24
C PHE A 5 -2.33 -18.21 6.78
N THR A 6 -1.40 -17.93 5.87
CA THR A 6 0.01 -17.72 6.20
C THR A 6 0.28 -16.22 6.33
N LEU A 7 1.26 -15.86 7.17
CA LEU A 7 1.79 -14.50 7.29
C LEU A 7 2.10 -13.85 5.92
N ASN A 8 2.51 -14.69 4.94
CA ASN A 8 2.75 -14.28 3.56
C ASN A 8 1.50 -13.77 2.84
N GLN A 9 0.33 -14.34 3.08
CA GLN A 9 -0.91 -13.84 2.46
C GLN A 9 -1.35 -12.51 3.09
N CYS A 10 -1.11 -12.32 4.38
CA CYS A 10 -1.28 -11.02 5.04
C CYS A 10 -0.34 -9.95 4.46
N LEU A 11 0.93 -10.32 4.18
CA LEU A 11 1.88 -9.44 3.49
C LEU A 11 1.41 -9.07 2.09
N ARG A 12 1.05 -10.06 1.26
CA ARG A 12 0.53 -9.83 -0.09
C ARG A 12 -0.67 -8.87 -0.07
N MET A 13 -1.59 -9.06 0.87
CA MET A 13 -2.73 -8.17 1.04
C MET A 13 -2.32 -6.74 1.40
N LEU A 14 -1.32 -6.55 2.27
CA LEU A 14 -0.79 -5.22 2.61
C LEU A 14 -0.17 -4.49 1.41
N TYR A 15 0.47 -5.21 0.50
CA TYR A 15 1.07 -4.66 -0.71
C TYR A 15 0.09 -4.57 -1.90
N GLY A 16 -1.15 -5.05 -1.76
CA GLY A 16 -2.14 -5.04 -2.83
C GLY A 16 -1.92 -6.13 -3.89
N GLU A 17 -1.26 -7.22 -3.52
CA GLU A 17 -0.90 -8.35 -4.39
C GLU A 17 -1.91 -9.52 -4.30
N THR A 18 -3.12 -9.24 -3.81
CA THR A 18 -4.22 -10.20 -3.65
C THR A 18 -5.38 -9.83 -4.55
N SER A 19 -6.10 -10.84 -5.07
CA SER A 19 -7.35 -10.58 -5.81
C SER A 19 -8.42 -9.98 -4.87
N PRO A 20 -9.49 -9.36 -5.41
CA PRO A 20 -10.60 -8.89 -4.59
C PRO A 20 -11.23 -9.98 -3.72
N GLU A 21 -11.39 -11.18 -4.29
CA GLU A 21 -11.96 -12.35 -3.61
C GLU A 21 -11.03 -12.85 -2.51
N GLU A 22 -9.73 -12.98 -2.79
CA GLU A 22 -8.72 -13.36 -1.79
C GLU A 22 -8.68 -12.34 -0.63
N SER A 23 -8.76 -11.04 -0.97
CA SER A 23 -8.74 -9.95 0.02
C SER A 23 -9.98 -9.91 0.90
N PHE A 24 -11.13 -10.39 0.38
CA PHE A 24 -12.36 -10.51 1.15
C PHE A 24 -12.24 -11.66 2.16
N MET A 25 -11.85 -12.86 1.69
CA MET A 25 -11.65 -14.03 2.54
C MET A 25 -10.59 -13.80 3.63
N LEU A 26 -9.49 -13.13 3.28
CA LEU A 26 -8.42 -12.77 4.22
C LEU A 26 -8.91 -11.83 5.31
N ARG A 27 -9.77 -10.86 4.96
CA ARG A 27 -10.35 -9.93 5.94
C ARG A 27 -11.22 -10.66 6.95
N GLU A 28 -12.13 -11.52 6.51
CA GLU A 28 -12.96 -12.29 7.42
C GLU A 28 -12.13 -13.13 8.40
N VAL A 29 -11.06 -13.75 7.92
CA VAL A 29 -10.22 -14.60 8.77
C VAL A 29 -9.38 -13.79 9.74
N ILE A 30 -8.83 -12.65 9.31
CA ILE A 30 -8.09 -11.73 10.18
C ILE A 30 -9.00 -11.19 11.28
N GLU A 31 -10.23 -10.79 10.96
CA GLU A 31 -11.19 -10.24 11.93
C GLU A 31 -11.61 -11.28 12.98
N ASN A 32 -11.77 -12.54 12.57
CA ASN A 32 -12.20 -13.62 13.46
C ASN A 32 -11.05 -14.33 14.21
N ASN A 33 -9.79 -13.95 13.97
CA ASN A 33 -8.63 -14.52 14.63
C ASN A 33 -7.78 -13.43 15.30
N GLU A 34 -7.93 -13.28 16.61
CA GLU A 34 -7.27 -12.22 17.39
C GLU A 34 -5.74 -12.22 17.24
N LYS A 35 -5.11 -13.40 17.21
CA LYS A 35 -3.65 -13.51 17.01
C LYS A 35 -3.25 -12.97 15.64
N LEU A 36 -3.94 -13.40 14.59
CA LEU A 36 -3.64 -12.99 13.22
C LEU A 36 -3.94 -11.49 13.02
N ASN A 37 -4.98 -10.98 13.66
CA ASN A 37 -5.29 -9.55 13.69
C ASN A 37 -4.16 -8.73 14.32
N GLY A 38 -3.63 -9.19 15.45
CA GLY A 38 -2.48 -8.58 16.11
C GLY A 38 -1.26 -8.52 15.20
N GLU A 39 -0.91 -9.64 14.58
CA GLU A 39 0.22 -9.75 13.63
C GLU A 39 0.02 -8.82 12.41
N TYR A 40 -1.15 -8.87 11.78
CA TYR A 40 -1.50 -8.01 10.63
C TYR A 40 -1.44 -6.52 10.98
N THR A 41 -2.01 -6.14 12.13
CA THR A 41 -1.99 -4.76 12.62
C THR A 41 -0.57 -4.28 12.86
N GLN A 42 0.29 -5.11 13.43
CA GLN A 42 1.69 -4.79 13.66
C GLN A 42 2.45 -4.60 12.34
N MET A 43 2.23 -5.48 11.36
CA MET A 43 2.83 -5.36 10.03
C MET A 43 2.40 -4.07 9.33
N LYS A 44 1.11 -3.73 9.40
CA LYS A 44 0.58 -2.47 8.85
C LYS A 44 1.22 -1.24 9.48
N LYS A 45 1.41 -1.23 10.81
CA LYS A 45 2.10 -0.15 11.52
C LYS A 45 3.55 0.00 11.07
N THR A 46 4.28 -1.11 10.93
CA THR A 46 5.66 -1.12 10.42
C THR A 46 5.75 -0.61 8.98
N LEU A 47 4.83 -1.03 8.10
CA LEU A 47 4.79 -0.51 6.73
C LEU A 47 4.58 1.01 6.70
N LEU A 48 3.69 1.53 7.54
CA LEU A 48 3.46 2.96 7.66
C LEU A 48 4.66 3.72 8.23
N SER A 49 5.45 3.12 9.13
CA SER A 49 6.66 3.75 9.64
C SER A 49 7.78 3.79 8.58
N LEU A 50 7.92 2.74 7.77
CA LEU A 50 8.87 2.71 6.63
C LEU A 50 8.55 3.79 5.59
N ARG A 51 7.26 4.04 5.31
CA ARG A 51 6.83 5.12 4.41
C ARG A 51 7.20 6.53 4.89
N LYS A 52 7.54 6.71 6.18
CA LYS A 52 7.97 8.02 6.72
C LYS A 52 9.42 8.37 6.39
N THR A 53 10.15 7.48 5.70
CA THR A 53 11.49 7.79 5.19
C THR A 53 11.37 8.96 4.23
N ARG A 54 11.77 10.16 4.67
CA ARG A 54 11.62 11.40 3.91
C ARG A 54 12.42 11.29 2.62
N LEU A 55 11.72 11.08 1.51
CA LEU A 55 12.30 11.28 0.19
C LEU A 55 12.70 12.75 0.09
N ARG A 56 13.98 13.01 -0.14
CA ARG A 56 14.50 14.34 -0.47
C ARG A 56 14.82 14.34 -1.96
N PRO A 57 13.83 14.56 -2.85
CA PRO A 57 14.10 14.65 -4.28
C PRO A 57 15.07 15.81 -4.54
N SER A 58 15.86 15.72 -5.60
CA SER A 58 16.68 16.86 -6.02
C SER A 58 15.77 18.02 -6.42
N GLN A 59 16.23 19.25 -6.17
CA GLN A 59 15.52 20.46 -6.57
C GLN A 59 15.20 20.46 -8.07
N SER A 60 16.14 20.00 -8.91
CA SER A 60 15.95 19.85 -10.35
C SER A 60 14.81 18.91 -10.73
N SER A 61 14.60 17.83 -9.98
CA SER A 61 13.50 16.89 -10.24
C SER A 61 12.14 17.55 -9.96
N VAL A 62 12.06 18.33 -8.87
CA VAL A 62 10.85 19.08 -8.52
C VAL A 62 10.54 20.11 -9.60
N GLU A 63 11.55 20.87 -10.05
CA GLU A 63 11.40 21.87 -11.11
C GLU A 63 10.92 21.26 -12.44
N ASN A 64 11.47 20.11 -12.83
CA ASN A 64 11.07 19.40 -14.04
C ASN A 64 9.60 18.94 -13.98
N ILE A 65 9.16 18.39 -12.85
CA ILE A 65 7.76 17.98 -12.65
C ILE A 65 6.83 19.20 -12.70
N LEU A 66 7.20 20.29 -12.03
CA LEU A 66 6.40 21.53 -12.04
C LEU A 66 6.32 22.15 -13.43
N LYS A 67 7.42 22.15 -14.18
CA LYS A 67 7.46 22.62 -15.57
C LYS A 67 6.52 21.79 -16.45
N TYR A 68 6.65 20.47 -16.41
CA TYR A 68 5.77 19.57 -17.16
C TYR A 68 4.28 19.78 -16.82
N SER A 69 3.96 19.92 -15.53
CA SER A 69 2.58 20.17 -15.09
C SER A 69 2.01 21.47 -15.67
N ARG A 70 2.78 22.58 -15.64
CA ARG A 70 2.37 23.86 -16.23
C ARG A 70 2.18 23.77 -17.74
N ASP A 71 3.13 23.14 -18.44
CA ASP A 71 3.11 23.05 -19.91
C ASP A 71 1.94 22.19 -20.42
N ASN A 72 1.51 21.19 -19.64
CA ASN A 72 0.39 20.33 -20.01
C ASN A 72 -0.97 20.83 -19.49
N ALA A 73 -1.04 21.58 -18.39
CA ALA A 73 -2.28 22.22 -17.96
C ALA A 73 -2.85 23.16 -19.03
N LEU A 74 -1.98 23.82 -19.80
CA LEU A 74 -2.36 24.68 -20.93
C LEU A 74 -2.76 23.91 -22.19
N LYS A 75 -2.38 22.62 -22.32
CA LYS A 75 -2.72 21.78 -23.46
C LYS A 75 -4.11 21.12 -23.35
N PHE A 76 -4.65 21.01 -22.15
CA PHE A 76 -5.97 20.41 -21.90
C PHE A 76 -7.09 21.45 -21.66
N SER A 77 -6.81 22.74 -21.87
CA SER A 77 -7.76 23.84 -21.72
C SER A 77 -8.27 24.43 -23.05
N LEU A 78 -8.26 23.64 -24.13
CA LEU A 78 -8.84 23.94 -25.45
C LEU A 78 -9.81 22.82 -25.83
#